data_AF-A0A161MHW5-F1
#
_entry.id   AF-A0A161MHW5-F1
#
_cell.length_a   1.000
_cell.length_b   1.000
_cell.length_c   1.000
_cell.angle_alpha   90.00
_cell.angle_beta   90.00
_cell.angle_gamma   90.00
#
_symmetry.space_group_name_H-M   'P 1'
#
loop_
_entity.id
_entity.type
_entity.pdbx_description
1 polymer ?
#
loop_
_entity_poly.entity_id
_entity_poly.type
_entity_poly.pdbx_seq_one_letter_code
_entity_poly.pdbx_strand_id
1 'polypeptide(L)'
;MLTTLRHDLNKSMEEFYSICDQIELHLKTSIECLNQGASSQRYLNMTVTPQRSEPVPGQQEMNTLTYPQYLATVRTQVSFAKELH
;
A
#
# COMPACT_ATOMS: atom_id res chain seq x y z
N MET A 1 -28.77 -16.47 -33.15
CA MET A 1 -27.50 -17.24 -33.19
C MET A 1 -26.30 -16.34 -33.46
N LEU A 2 -26.22 -15.66 -34.63
CA LEU A 2 -25.13 -14.70 -34.94
C LEU A 2 -25.04 -13.49 -34.00
N THR A 3 -26.19 -12.96 -33.55
CA THR A 3 -26.26 -11.84 -32.59
C THR A 3 -25.76 -12.23 -31.19
N THR A 4 -26.10 -13.44 -30.75
CA THR A 4 -25.64 -14.01 -29.46
C THR A 4 -24.13 -14.24 -29.47
N LEU A 5 -23.58 -14.84 -30.53
CA LEU A 5 -22.14 -15.04 -30.68
C LEU A 5 -21.36 -13.71 -30.67
N ARG A 6 -21.90 -12.67 -31.32
CA ARG A 6 -21.32 -11.32 -31.30
C ARG A 6 -21.33 -10.71 -29.90
N HIS A 7 -22.44 -10.87 -29.18
CA HIS A 7 -22.57 -10.40 -27.81
C HIS A 7 -21.56 -11.09 -26.88
N ASP A 8 -21.43 -12.41 -26.99
CA ASP A 8 -20.52 -13.19 -26.14
C ASP A 8 -19.05 -12.83 -26.41
N LEU A 9 -18.67 -12.59 -27.67
CA LEU A 9 -17.35 -12.09 -28.02
C LEU A 9 -17.07 -10.70 -27.42
N ASN A 10 -18.02 -9.76 -27.55
CA ASN A 10 -17.87 -8.42 -27.00
C ASN A 10 -17.67 -8.47 -25.48
N LYS A 11 -18.47 -9.28 -24.79
CA LYS A 11 -18.35 -9.49 -23.35
C LYS A 11 -16.97 -10.05 -22.97
N SER A 12 -16.48 -11.08 -23.67
CA SER A 12 -15.14 -11.61 -23.40
C SER A 12 -14.04 -10.59 -23.66
N MET A 13 -14.19 -9.72 -24.65
CA MET A 13 -13.23 -8.63 -24.89
C MET A 13 -13.26 -7.58 -23.78
N GLU A 14 -14.45 -7.18 -23.31
CA GLU A 14 -14.60 -6.26 -22.17
C GLU A 14 -13.96 -6.83 -20.89
N GLU A 15 -14.17 -8.12 -20.61
CA GLU A 15 -13.53 -8.82 -19.48
C GLU A 15 -12.00 -8.84 -19.61
N PHE A 16 -11.48 -9.10 -20.82
CA PHE A 16 -10.04 -9.08 -21.08
C PHE A 16 -9.44 -7.70 -20.78
N TYR A 17 -10.02 -6.63 -21.29
CA TYR A 17 -9.53 -5.27 -21.03
C TYR A 17 -9.63 -4.89 -19.55
N SER A 18 -10.72 -5.26 -18.87
CA SER A 18 -10.87 -5.04 -17.44
C SER A 18 -9.78 -5.74 -16.62
N ILE A 19 -9.37 -6.95 -17.03
CA ILE A 19 -8.25 -7.67 -16.39
C ILE A 19 -6.92 -6.95 -16.66
N CYS A 20 -6.68 -6.48 -17.88
CA CYS A 20 -5.48 -5.70 -18.21
C CYS A 20 -5.38 -4.42 -17.37
N ASP A 21 -6.49 -3.68 -17.22
CA ASP A 21 -6.56 -2.47 -16.40
C ASP A 21 -6.25 -2.77 -14.92
N GLN A 22 -6.79 -3.87 -14.39
CA GLN A 22 -6.51 -4.31 -13.02
C GLN A 22 -5.04 -4.68 -12.83
N ILE A 23 -4.43 -5.41 -13.78
CA ILE A 23 -3.00 -5.76 -13.74
C ILE A 23 -2.15 -4.50 -13.73
N GLU A 24 -2.46 -3.53 -14.59
CA GLU A 24 -1.73 -2.26 -14.65
C GLU A 24 -1.82 -1.51 -13.31
N LEU A 25 -3.03 -1.41 -12.74
CA LEU A 25 -3.25 -0.78 -11.45
C LEU A 25 -2.46 -1.46 -10.32
N HIS A 26 -2.47 -2.80 -10.27
CA HIS A 26 -1.74 -3.56 -9.25
C HIS A 26 -0.23 -3.40 -9.38
N LEU A 27 0.31 -3.36 -10.60
CA LEU A 27 1.74 -3.13 -10.82
C LEU A 27 2.15 -1.72 -10.40
N LYS A 28 1.37 -0.69 -10.76
CA LYS A 28 1.60 0.69 -10.32
C LYS A 28 1.59 0.80 -8.80
N THR A 29 0.57 0.23 -8.16
CA THR A 29 0.46 0.20 -6.70
C THR A 29 1.65 -0.51 -6.04
N SER A 30 2.09 -1.62 -6.61
CA SER A 30 3.24 -2.39 -6.09
C SER A 30 4.53 -1.57 -6.13
N ILE A 31 4.76 -0.82 -7.20
CA ILE A 31 5.91 0.09 -7.33
C ILE A 31 5.86 1.18 -6.24
N GLU A 32 4.69 1.77 -6.02
CA GLU A 32 4.50 2.76 -4.95
C GLU A 32 4.77 2.17 -3.56
N CYS A 33 4.30 0.95 -3.27
CA CYS A 33 4.59 0.27 -2.02
C CYS A 33 6.08 0.01 -1.81
N LEU A 34 6.82 -0.38 -2.86
CA LEU A 34 8.26 -0.56 -2.80
C LEU A 34 8.98 0.77 -2.51
N ASN A 35 8.60 1.83 -3.21
CA ASN A 35 9.15 3.17 -3.00
C ASN A 35 8.85 3.69 -1.58
N GLN A 36 7.64 3.43 -1.07
CA GLN A 36 7.25 3.76 0.29
C GLN A 36 8.09 2.98 1.31
N GLY A 37 8.31 1.69 1.08
CA GLY A 37 9.16 0.85 1.92
C GLY A 37 10.61 1.34 1.98
N ALA A 38 11.20 1.66 0.82
CA ALA A 38 12.55 2.22 0.74
C ALA A 38 12.65 3.60 1.43
N SER A 39 11.64 4.46 1.24
CA SER A 39 11.58 5.78 1.89
C SER A 39 11.45 5.64 3.40
N SER A 40 10.63 4.71 3.88
CA SER A 40 10.47 4.39 5.30
C SER A 40 11.81 4.03 5.94
N GLN A 41 12.58 3.12 5.32
CA GLN A 41 13.91 2.73 5.82
C GLN A 41 14.93 3.88 5.78
N ARG A 42 14.81 4.79 4.81
CA ARG A 42 15.75 5.91 4.65
C ARG A 42 15.50 7.04 5.63
N TYR A 43 14.23 7.36 5.89
CA TYR A 43 13.84 8.56 6.64
C TYR A 43 13.37 8.26 8.07
N LEU A 44 13.12 7.00 8.42
CA LEU A 44 12.82 6.58 9.79
C LEU A 44 14.00 5.82 10.39
N ASN A 45 14.35 6.18 11.61
CA ASN A 45 15.39 5.52 12.38
C ASN A 45 14.95 4.16 12.94
N MET A 46 13.68 3.79 12.76
CA MET A 46 13.08 2.60 13.37
C MET A 46 12.07 1.95 12.42
N THR A 47 12.16 0.63 12.29
CA THR A 47 11.29 -0.13 11.39
C THR A 47 9.85 -0.12 11.88
N VAL A 48 8.89 0.18 11.00
CA VAL A 48 7.46 0.08 11.32
C VAL A 48 7.00 -1.34 11.07
N THR A 49 6.46 -1.99 12.09
CA THR A 49 5.87 -3.33 11.95
C THR A 49 4.61 -3.27 11.10
N PRO A 50 4.41 -4.23 10.18
CA PRO A 50 3.15 -4.38 9.49
C PRO A 50 2.01 -4.52 10.50
N GLN A 51 0.89 -3.86 10.24
CA GLN A 51 -0.29 -3.96 11.10
C GLN A 51 -0.85 -5.37 11.00
N ARG A 52 -0.41 -6.24 11.91
CA ARG A 52 -0.89 -7.62 12.04
C ARG A 52 -2.07 -7.64 13.00
N SER A 53 -3.10 -8.41 12.67
CA SER A 53 -4.25 -8.67 13.56
C SER A 53 -3.84 -9.45 14.82
N GLU A 54 -2.74 -10.21 14.75
CA GLU A 54 -2.26 -11.03 15.85
C GLU A 54 -1.02 -10.41 16.51
N PRO A 55 -1.01 -10.30 17.86
CA PRO A 55 0.17 -9.85 18.59
C PRO A 55 1.31 -10.85 18.40
N VAL A 56 2.47 -10.37 17.93
CA VAL A 56 3.66 -11.24 17.80
C VAL A 56 4.37 -11.27 19.15
N PRO A 57 4.55 -12.45 19.78
CA PRO A 57 5.33 -12.54 21.02
C PRO A 57 6.76 -12.03 20.80
N GLY A 58 7.24 -11.14 21.67
CA GLY A 58 8.57 -10.50 21.55
C GLY A 58 8.60 -9.16 20.80
N GLN A 59 7.45 -8.64 20.34
CA GLN A 59 7.40 -7.36 19.61
C GLN A 59 7.96 -6.14 20.37
N GLN A 60 7.92 -6.16 21.70
CA GLN A 60 8.47 -5.08 22.53
C GLN A 60 10.01 -5.10 22.60
N GLU A 61 10.64 -6.25 22.37
CA GLU A 61 12.10 -6.40 22.36
C GLU A 61 12.70 -6.07 20.99
N MET A 62 11.87 -6.13 19.94
CA MET A 62 12.23 -5.68 18.61
C MET A 62 12.13 -4.15 18.57
N ASN A 63 13.25 -3.45 18.41
CA ASN A 63 13.34 -1.99 18.29
C ASN A 63 12.57 -1.49 17.05
N THR A 64 11.24 -1.49 17.14
CA THR A 64 10.30 -1.30 16.04
C THR A 64 9.07 -0.53 16.49
N LEU A 65 8.47 0.24 15.58
CA LEU A 65 7.24 0.98 15.82
C LEU A 65 6.03 0.14 15.43
N THR A 66 4.96 0.20 16.23
CA THR A 66 3.62 -0.18 15.75
C THR A 66 3.07 0.90 14.82
N TYR A 67 2.16 0.52 13.93
CA TYR A 67 1.54 1.50 13.01
C TYR A 67 0.87 2.69 13.73
N PRO A 68 0.14 2.52 14.85
CA PRO A 68 -0.39 3.65 15.61
C PRO A 68 0.69 4.57 16.20
N GLN A 69 1.79 4.00 16.72
CA GLN A 69 2.91 4.79 17.25
C GLN A 69 3.60 5.58 16.14
N TYR A 70 3.82 4.96 14.98
CA TYR A 70 4.34 5.62 13.79
C TYR A 70 3.46 6.82 13.39
N LEU A 71 2.13 6.64 13.31
CA LEU A 71 1.20 7.73 12.99
C LEU A 71 1.28 8.89 13.99
N ALA A 72 1.39 8.59 15.29
CA ALA A 72 1.57 9.61 16.32
C ALA A 72 2.88 10.40 16.10
N THR A 73 4.00 9.71 15.85
CA THR A 73 5.29 10.35 15.56
C THR A 73 5.24 11.25 14.34
N VAL A 74 4.70 10.79 13.21
CA VAL A 74 4.62 11.58 11.98
C VAL A 74 3.75 12.82 12.18
N ARG A 75 2.61 12.69 12.88
CA ARG A 75 1.74 13.86 13.19
C ARG A 75 2.47 14.92 14.00
N THR A 76 3.24 14.52 15.02
CA THR A 76 4.05 15.45 15.82
C THR A 76 5.12 16.12 14.96
N GLN A 77 5.85 15.37 14.13
CA GLN A 77 6.86 15.91 13.22
C GLN A 77 6.26 16.94 12.24
N VAL A 78 5.09 16.64 11.68
CA VAL A 78 4.37 17.55 10.77
C VAL A 78 3.90 18.80 11.50
N SER A 79 3.37 18.68 12.73
CA SER A 79 2.95 19.85 13.53
C SER A 79 4.15 20.77 13.80
N PHE A 80 5.26 20.21 14.26
CA PHE A 80 6.48 20.96 14.53
C PHE A 80 7.01 21.67 13.27
N ALA A 81 7.02 21.00 12.11
CA ALA A 81 7.45 21.61 10.85
C ALA A 81 6.54 22.77 10.39
N LYS A 82 5.24 22.73 10.74
CA LYS A 82 4.30 23.83 10.46
C LYS A 82 4.53 25.04 11.37
N GLU A 83 4.95 24.82 12.62
CA GLU A 83 5.25 25.88 13.58
C GLU A 83 6.57 26.62 13.29
N LEU A 84 7.44 26.04 12.44
CA LEU A 84 8.71 26.65 12.02
C LEU A 84 8.58 27.65 10.84
N HIS A 85 7.39 27.79 10.25
CA HIS A 85 7.08 28.74 9.17
C HIS A 85 6.31 29.97 9.71
#